data_AF-A0A3R6W5K1-F1
#
_entry.id   AF-A0A3R6W5K1-F1
#
_cell.length_a   1.000
_cell.length_b   1.000
_cell.length_c   1.000
_cell.angle_alpha   90.00
_cell.angle_beta   90.00
_cell.angle_gamma   90.00
#
_symmetry.space_group_name_H-M   'P 1'
#
loop_
_entity.id
_entity.type
_entity.pdbx_description
1 polymer ?
#
loop_
_entity_poly.entity_id
_entity_poly.type
_entity_poly.pdbx_seq_one_letter_code
_entity_poly.pdbx_strand_id
1 'polypeptide(L)'
;MATTTLLQRHAGEGETIAEAIRDCLDYGKDPEKTERGKYISAYECDPATVADEFLLAKASYAAMTGREQKKENDVLCYQIRQSFYPGEITPKEANRIGYELAMRWTKGRHAFIVTTHTDKQHIHCHIYYNSTTLDCTRKFRNFWGSSFALRRLSDRLCLENGLSIVENPKPRSKGKYRNYGEWQKERKGPLSYQDRLRLAIDTALAERPADLDEFLNLMKRAGYEVKTVRGGGISFRLTGQGQERFTRLRASTLGDGYDLQDVLSAIEGKEKRPGRSERKISLAVDIQAKLAAGKGPGYERWAKVFNIKQMAAALAYIQDNNLTDYEQLAQKATEAADRFHAISEQVKQTEQAMKTNAGLKAATVQYAKTRPVFEQYKATKYSRKFLAEHEADLELYRVAQAEMRSLLGGAKLPKMDVLKEEGRKLTAKKKQLYGEYQKARRDMQEIVTIKANIDTLMGYTEPGRKQEKER
;
A
#
# COMPACT_ATOMS: atom_id res chain seq x y z
N MET A 1 5.96 -11.28 9.27
CA MET A 1 4.70 -10.60 9.65
C MET A 1 3.62 -11.62 9.41
N ALA A 2 2.56 -11.62 10.20
CA ALA A 2 1.49 -12.59 10.03
C ALA A 2 0.85 -12.47 8.63
N THR A 3 0.69 -13.58 7.92
CA THR A 3 -0.02 -13.60 6.63
C THR A 3 -0.96 -14.79 6.56
N THR A 4 -2.04 -14.65 5.79
CA THR A 4 -3.06 -15.70 5.62
C THR A 4 -3.37 -15.97 4.16
N THR A 5 -3.59 -17.24 3.82
CA THR A 5 -4.14 -17.67 2.53
C THR A 5 -5.31 -18.62 2.75
N LEU A 6 -6.40 -18.45 1.99
CA LEU A 6 -7.55 -19.36 1.96
C LEU A 6 -7.55 -20.11 0.62
N LEU A 7 -7.60 -21.43 0.67
CA LEU A 7 -7.56 -22.33 -0.48
C LEU A 7 -8.78 -23.25 -0.46
N GLN A 8 -9.31 -23.54 -1.64
CA GLN A 8 -10.33 -24.56 -1.85
C GLN A 8 -9.63 -25.83 -2.33
N ARG A 9 -10.05 -26.99 -1.83
CA ARG A 9 -9.53 -28.29 -2.26
C ARG A 9 -10.57 -29.02 -3.08
N HIS A 10 -10.14 -29.52 -4.23
CA HIS A 10 -10.94 -30.24 -5.21
C HIS A 10 -10.20 -31.53 -5.57
N ALA A 11 -10.93 -32.53 -6.08
CA ALA A 11 -10.30 -33.72 -6.63
C ALA A 11 -9.60 -33.38 -7.95
N GLY A 12 -8.38 -33.90 -8.14
CA GLY A 12 -7.65 -33.79 -9.40
C GLY A 12 -8.25 -34.64 -10.52
N GLU A 13 -7.72 -34.44 -11.73
CA GLU A 13 -8.03 -35.30 -12.87
C GLU A 13 -7.49 -36.72 -12.61
N GLY A 14 -8.35 -37.74 -12.73
CA GLY A 14 -7.99 -39.14 -12.43
C GLY A 14 -8.04 -39.55 -10.94
N GLU A 15 -8.11 -38.61 -10.00
CA GLU A 15 -8.06 -38.87 -8.55
C GLU A 15 -9.48 -39.02 -7.95
N THR A 16 -9.73 -39.98 -7.08
CA THR A 16 -11.04 -40.09 -6.38
C THR A 16 -11.20 -39.01 -5.30
N ILE A 17 -12.44 -38.74 -4.88
CA ILE A 17 -12.71 -37.78 -3.79
C ILE A 17 -12.03 -38.22 -2.49
N ALA A 18 -12.00 -39.53 -2.22
CA ALA A 18 -11.40 -40.08 -1.02
C ALA A 18 -9.87 -39.94 -1.01
N GLU A 19 -9.22 -40.20 -2.14
CA GLU A 19 -7.77 -39.97 -2.31
C GLU A 19 -7.44 -38.50 -2.14
N ALA A 20 -8.17 -37.60 -2.81
CA ALA A 20 -7.92 -36.16 -2.73
C ALA A 20 -7.99 -35.58 -1.30
N ILE A 21 -8.94 -36.07 -0.50
CA ILE A 21 -9.07 -35.67 0.91
C ILE A 21 -7.92 -36.25 1.74
N ARG A 22 -7.61 -37.55 1.58
CA ARG A 22 -6.52 -38.21 2.30
C ARG A 22 -5.17 -37.56 1.99
N ASP A 23 -4.80 -37.44 0.73
CA ASP A 23 -3.51 -36.87 0.30
C ASP A 23 -3.31 -35.46 0.85
N CYS A 24 -4.37 -34.64 0.81
CA CYS A 24 -4.30 -33.27 1.30
C CYS A 24 -4.12 -33.17 2.83
N LEU A 25 -4.79 -34.05 3.58
CA LEU A 25 -4.74 -34.10 5.04
C LEU A 25 -3.44 -34.75 5.53
N ASP A 26 -3.00 -35.84 4.90
CA ASP A 26 -1.78 -36.56 5.26
C ASP A 26 -0.54 -35.71 4.97
N TYR A 27 -0.52 -34.97 3.85
CA TYR A 27 0.53 -33.97 3.60
C TYR A 27 0.60 -32.91 4.72
N GLY A 28 -0.55 -32.53 5.27
CA GLY A 28 -0.65 -31.57 6.37
C GLY A 28 -0.18 -32.14 7.70
N LYS A 29 -0.49 -33.40 7.97
CA LYS A 29 -0.16 -34.12 9.21
C LYS A 29 1.26 -34.71 9.23
N ASP A 30 2.04 -34.51 8.16
CA ASP A 30 3.39 -35.03 8.01
C ASP A 30 4.22 -34.96 9.32
N PRO A 31 4.62 -36.11 9.89
CA PRO A 31 5.37 -36.19 11.13
C PRO A 31 6.68 -35.39 11.13
N GLU A 32 7.36 -35.28 9.98
CA GLU A 32 8.61 -34.53 9.87
C GLU A 32 8.37 -33.02 10.05
N LYS A 33 7.22 -32.52 9.59
CA LYS A 33 6.86 -31.10 9.68
C LYS A 33 6.28 -30.72 11.03
N THR A 34 5.65 -31.67 11.73
CA THR A 34 4.79 -31.43 12.90
C THR A 34 5.40 -31.86 14.24
N GLU A 35 6.71 -32.12 14.29
CA GLU A 35 7.39 -32.73 15.44
C GLU A 35 6.70 -34.04 15.89
N ARG A 36 6.53 -34.99 14.95
CA ARG A 36 5.84 -36.27 15.18
C ARG A 36 4.39 -36.12 15.66
N GLY A 37 3.67 -35.15 15.11
CA GLY A 37 2.26 -34.90 15.44
C GLY A 37 2.01 -34.12 16.72
N LYS A 38 3.06 -33.70 17.44
CA LYS A 38 2.96 -32.96 18.71
C LYS A 38 2.16 -31.66 18.61
N TYR A 39 2.17 -31.01 17.45
CA TYR A 39 1.46 -29.75 17.22
C TYR A 39 0.28 -29.91 16.25
N ILE A 40 -0.48 -30.99 16.45
CA ILE A 40 -1.76 -31.23 15.81
C ILE A 40 -2.87 -31.08 16.85
N SER A 41 -3.88 -30.27 16.52
CA SER A 41 -5.09 -30.11 17.34
C SER A 41 -6.31 -30.23 16.44
N ALA A 42 -7.41 -30.78 16.95
CA ALA A 42 -8.63 -31.01 16.18
C ALA A 42 -9.87 -30.57 16.95
N TYR A 43 -10.95 -30.32 16.20
CA TYR A 43 -12.28 -30.01 16.72
C TYR A 43 -13.31 -30.84 15.96
N GLU A 44 -14.12 -31.59 16.70
CA GLU A 44 -15.19 -32.45 16.17
C GLU A 44 -14.70 -33.41 15.07
N CYS A 45 -13.44 -33.85 15.20
CA CYS A 45 -12.84 -34.94 14.44
C CYS A 45 -11.57 -35.46 15.12
N ASP A 46 -11.15 -36.67 14.77
CA ASP A 46 -9.87 -37.23 15.22
C ASP A 46 -8.80 -37.11 14.11
N PRO A 47 -7.57 -36.62 14.40
CA PRO A 47 -6.50 -36.52 13.40
C PRO A 47 -6.18 -37.82 12.63
N ALA A 48 -6.40 -38.99 13.23
CA ALA A 48 -6.18 -40.28 12.60
C ALA A 48 -7.28 -40.62 11.58
N THR A 49 -8.54 -40.27 11.86
CA THR A 49 -9.72 -40.64 11.03
C THR A 49 -10.37 -39.46 10.30
N VAL A 50 -9.82 -38.25 10.42
CA VAL A 50 -10.37 -37.00 9.85
C VAL A 50 -10.75 -37.10 8.37
N ALA A 51 -10.03 -37.87 7.55
CA ALA A 51 -10.34 -38.04 6.14
C ALA A 51 -11.67 -38.79 5.95
N ASP A 52 -11.87 -39.88 6.69
CA ASP A 52 -13.08 -40.70 6.65
C ASP A 52 -14.25 -39.95 7.28
N GLU A 53 -14.02 -39.21 8.37
CA GLU A 53 -15.05 -38.37 8.99
C GLU A 53 -15.51 -37.23 8.06
N PHE A 54 -14.58 -36.63 7.29
CA PHE A 54 -14.93 -35.61 6.31
C PHE A 54 -15.79 -36.18 5.18
N LEU A 55 -15.46 -37.38 4.71
CA LEU A 55 -16.22 -38.12 3.72
C LEU A 55 -17.59 -38.52 4.24
N LEU A 56 -17.68 -38.99 5.49
CA LEU A 56 -18.93 -39.38 6.12
C LEU A 56 -19.90 -38.20 6.20
N ALA A 57 -19.45 -37.03 6.67
CA ALA A 57 -20.28 -35.84 6.73
C ALA A 57 -20.80 -35.41 5.34
N LYS A 58 -19.99 -35.61 4.28
CA LYS A 58 -20.42 -35.36 2.90
C LYS A 58 -21.48 -36.35 2.42
N ALA A 59 -21.30 -37.63 2.71
CA ALA A 59 -22.29 -38.65 2.40
C ALA A 59 -23.61 -38.40 3.14
N SER A 60 -23.54 -38.03 4.43
CA SER A 60 -24.70 -37.64 5.23
C SER A 60 -25.41 -36.40 4.66
N TYR A 61 -24.66 -35.38 4.23
CA TYR A 61 -25.24 -34.21 3.55
C TYR A 61 -25.98 -34.58 2.26
N ALA A 62 -25.39 -35.44 1.43
CA ALA A 62 -26.02 -35.91 0.20
C ALA A 62 -27.32 -36.68 0.50
N ALA A 63 -27.27 -37.61 1.45
CA ALA A 63 -28.44 -38.39 1.88
C ALA A 63 -29.55 -37.52 2.48
N MET A 64 -29.21 -36.53 3.31
CA MET A 64 -30.19 -35.67 3.99
C MET A 64 -30.82 -34.62 3.06
N THR A 65 -30.05 -34.08 2.12
CA THR A 65 -30.50 -32.93 1.32
C THR A 65 -30.86 -33.28 -0.12
N GLY A 66 -30.45 -34.46 -0.61
CA GLY A 66 -30.55 -34.87 -2.00
C GLY A 66 -29.65 -34.04 -2.95
N ARG A 67 -28.69 -33.28 -2.41
CA ARG A 67 -27.85 -32.37 -3.20
C ARG A 67 -26.44 -32.93 -3.33
N GLU A 68 -26.03 -33.17 -4.58
CA GLU A 68 -24.66 -33.50 -4.93
C GLU A 68 -24.09 -32.51 -5.95
N GLN A 69 -22.79 -32.25 -5.85
CA GLN A 69 -22.06 -31.44 -6.82
C GLN A 69 -21.26 -32.36 -7.73
N LYS A 70 -21.15 -31.98 -9.00
CA LYS A 70 -20.22 -32.64 -9.92
C LYS A 70 -18.81 -32.61 -9.33
N LYS A 71 -18.09 -33.73 -9.41
CA LYS A 71 -16.74 -33.93 -8.87
C LYS A 71 -15.80 -32.74 -9.13
N GLU A 72 -15.79 -32.23 -10.36
CA GLU A 72 -14.94 -31.11 -10.81
C GLU A 72 -15.22 -29.80 -10.06
N ASN A 73 -16.43 -29.61 -9.57
CA ASN A 73 -16.88 -28.38 -8.91
C ASN A 73 -17.05 -28.55 -7.40
N ASP A 74 -16.97 -29.78 -6.87
CA ASP A 74 -17.16 -30.01 -5.44
C ASP A 74 -15.94 -29.52 -4.65
N VAL A 75 -16.20 -28.61 -3.71
CA VAL A 75 -15.20 -28.23 -2.72
C VAL A 75 -15.19 -29.30 -1.64
N LEU A 76 -14.09 -30.05 -1.57
CA LEU A 76 -13.93 -31.17 -0.65
C LEU A 76 -13.70 -30.68 0.78
N CYS A 77 -12.73 -29.78 0.93
CA CYS A 77 -12.46 -29.09 2.17
C CYS A 77 -11.82 -27.73 1.85
N TYR A 78 -11.66 -26.93 2.88
CA TYR A 78 -10.94 -25.67 2.79
C TYR A 78 -9.65 -25.75 3.58
N GLN A 79 -8.63 -25.06 3.08
CA GLN A 79 -7.36 -24.91 3.77
C GLN A 79 -7.06 -23.44 4.07
N ILE A 80 -6.78 -23.13 5.32
CA ILE A 80 -6.14 -21.87 5.70
C ILE A 80 -4.66 -22.14 5.95
N ARG A 81 -3.80 -21.29 5.39
CA ARG A 81 -2.40 -21.19 5.79
C ARG A 81 -2.22 -19.90 6.56
N GLN A 82 -1.71 -19.97 7.78
CA GLN A 82 -1.38 -18.83 8.60
C GLN A 82 0.12 -18.87 8.91
N SER A 83 0.89 -17.93 8.40
CA SER A 83 2.34 -17.86 8.62
C SER A 83 2.67 -16.72 9.56
N PHE A 84 3.61 -16.92 10.48
CA PHE A 84 4.05 -15.91 11.44
C PHE A 84 5.43 -15.35 11.08
N TYR A 85 5.83 -14.21 11.67
CA TYR A 85 7.19 -13.71 11.47
C TYR A 85 8.20 -14.69 12.11
N PRO A 86 9.33 -15.01 11.46
CA PRO A 86 10.36 -15.87 12.04
C PRO A 86 10.81 -15.41 13.43
N GLY A 87 10.68 -16.28 14.44
CA GLY A 87 11.15 -16.02 15.81
C GLY A 87 10.20 -15.18 16.68
N GLU A 88 8.99 -14.84 16.23
CA GLU A 88 8.00 -14.13 17.06
C GLU A 88 7.08 -15.06 17.86
N ILE A 89 7.05 -16.35 17.56
CA ILE A 89 6.07 -17.28 18.14
C ILE A 89 6.68 -18.67 18.34
N THR A 90 6.24 -19.40 19.34
CA THR A 90 6.56 -20.83 19.49
C THR A 90 5.58 -21.72 18.72
N PRO A 91 5.94 -22.96 18.34
CA PRO A 91 5.00 -23.87 17.64
C PRO A 91 3.73 -24.17 18.45
N LYS A 92 3.85 -24.24 19.78
CA LYS A 92 2.71 -24.44 20.70
C LYS A 92 1.73 -23.26 20.65
N GLU A 93 2.25 -22.04 20.72
CA GLU A 93 1.42 -20.83 20.65
C GLU A 93 0.82 -20.65 19.25
N ALA A 94 1.57 -20.96 18.20
CA ALA A 94 1.08 -20.94 16.82
C ALA A 94 -0.09 -21.91 16.65
N ASN A 95 0.01 -23.15 17.16
CA ASN A 95 -1.08 -24.11 17.14
C ASN A 95 -2.31 -23.57 17.90
N ARG A 96 -2.13 -23.03 19.11
CA ARG A 96 -3.23 -22.43 19.89
C ARG A 96 -3.94 -21.29 19.14
N ILE A 97 -3.18 -20.36 18.55
CA ILE A 97 -3.72 -19.25 17.77
C ILE A 97 -4.41 -19.76 16.49
N GLY A 98 -3.83 -20.77 15.84
CA GLY A 98 -4.42 -21.43 14.67
C GLY A 98 -5.76 -22.09 15.01
N TYR A 99 -5.86 -22.75 16.17
CA TYR A 99 -7.11 -23.33 16.68
C TYR A 99 -8.16 -22.26 16.93
N GLU A 100 -7.78 -21.16 17.57
CA GLU A 100 -8.68 -20.04 17.83
C GLU A 100 -9.14 -19.34 16.54
N LEU A 101 -8.25 -19.18 15.56
CA LEU A 101 -8.57 -18.69 14.23
C LEU A 101 -9.60 -19.60 13.55
N ALA A 102 -9.36 -20.92 13.57
CA ALA A 102 -10.27 -21.91 13.00
C ALA A 102 -11.65 -21.84 13.65
N MET A 103 -11.70 -21.82 14.99
CA MET A 103 -12.93 -21.75 15.76
C MET A 103 -13.74 -20.49 15.46
N ARG A 104 -13.11 -19.31 15.50
CA ARG A 104 -13.77 -18.02 15.20
C ARG A 104 -14.21 -17.94 13.72
N TRP A 105 -13.44 -18.54 12.81
CA TRP A 105 -13.73 -18.56 11.37
C TRP A 105 -14.91 -19.46 11.01
N THR A 106 -14.91 -20.71 11.50
CA THR A 106 -15.97 -21.70 11.23
C THR A 106 -17.20 -21.47 12.10
N LYS A 107 -17.07 -20.66 13.16
CA LYS A 107 -18.07 -20.44 14.21
C LYS A 107 -18.45 -21.73 14.94
N GLY A 108 -17.51 -22.68 15.05
CA GLY A 108 -17.74 -23.99 15.65
C GLY A 108 -18.69 -24.90 14.88
N ARG A 109 -19.04 -24.57 13.62
CA ARG A 109 -20.03 -25.33 12.82
C ARG A 109 -19.42 -26.32 11.85
N HIS A 110 -18.09 -26.41 11.78
CA HIS A 110 -17.38 -27.30 10.88
C HIS A 110 -16.28 -28.01 11.66
N ALA A 111 -16.15 -29.32 11.45
CA ALA A 111 -15.01 -30.09 11.93
C ALA A 111 -13.72 -29.56 11.29
N PHE A 112 -12.64 -29.47 12.07
CA PHE A 112 -11.35 -29.00 11.57
C PHE A 112 -10.16 -29.59 12.29
N ILE A 113 -9.02 -29.62 11.60
CA ILE A 113 -7.70 -29.89 12.18
C ILE A 113 -6.78 -28.69 11.96
N VAL A 114 -5.87 -28.47 12.89
CA VAL A 114 -4.77 -27.52 12.80
C VAL A 114 -3.47 -28.27 12.92
N THR A 115 -2.61 -28.10 11.94
CA THR A 115 -1.28 -28.72 11.86
C THR A 115 -0.25 -27.61 11.82
N THR A 116 0.65 -27.57 12.81
CA THR A 116 1.69 -26.52 12.86
C THR A 116 3.01 -27.07 12.35
N HIS A 117 3.55 -26.39 11.34
CA HIS A 117 4.76 -26.78 10.64
C HIS A 117 5.97 -26.01 11.14
N THR A 118 7.06 -26.73 11.37
CA THR A 118 8.34 -26.25 11.93
C THR A 118 9.52 -26.48 10.99
N ASP A 119 9.28 -27.10 9.83
CA ASP A 119 10.28 -27.50 8.82
C ASP A 119 10.83 -26.33 7.99
N LYS A 120 10.29 -25.12 8.17
CA LYS A 120 10.69 -23.90 7.46
C LYS A 120 11.25 -22.87 8.44
N GLN A 121 11.95 -21.88 7.90
CA GLN A 121 12.48 -20.75 8.68
C GLN A 121 11.42 -19.99 9.49
N HIS A 122 10.15 -20.07 9.08
CA HIS A 122 9.02 -19.48 9.80
C HIS A 122 8.03 -20.57 10.20
N ILE A 123 7.51 -20.44 11.42
CA ILE A 123 6.40 -21.25 11.89
C ILE A 123 5.13 -20.84 11.16
N HIS A 124 4.35 -21.84 10.75
CA HIS A 124 3.09 -21.63 10.06
C HIS A 124 2.11 -22.75 10.39
N CYS A 125 0.82 -22.42 10.40
CA CYS A 125 -0.26 -23.36 10.62
C CYS A 125 -0.98 -23.65 9.31
N HIS A 126 -1.26 -24.92 9.08
CA HIS A 126 -2.19 -25.41 8.09
C HIS A 126 -3.47 -25.86 8.80
N ILE A 127 -4.57 -25.16 8.57
CA ILE A 127 -5.89 -25.47 9.11
C ILE A 127 -6.72 -26.07 7.99
N TYR A 128 -7.24 -27.27 8.19
CA TYR A 128 -8.16 -27.92 7.26
C TYR A 128 -9.52 -28.04 7.92
N TYR A 129 -10.57 -27.56 7.26
CA TYR A 129 -11.92 -27.65 7.78
C TYR A 129 -12.89 -28.19 6.73
N ASN A 130 -13.86 -28.98 7.19
CA ASN A 130 -14.80 -29.64 6.31
C ASN A 130 -15.64 -28.59 5.56
N SER A 131 -15.86 -28.84 4.27
CA SER A 131 -16.80 -28.07 3.47
C SER A 131 -18.24 -28.16 3.99
N THR A 132 -18.62 -29.24 4.69
CA THR A 132 -19.96 -29.50 5.21
C THR A 132 -20.05 -29.11 6.68
N THR A 133 -21.22 -28.61 7.12
CA THR A 133 -21.49 -28.32 8.54
C THR A 133 -21.64 -29.59 9.36
N LEU A 134 -21.42 -29.51 10.68
CA LEU A 134 -21.54 -30.66 11.60
C LEU A 134 -22.94 -31.30 11.59
N ASP A 135 -23.98 -30.48 11.45
CA ASP A 135 -25.37 -30.94 11.33
C ASP A 135 -25.71 -31.50 9.94
N CYS A 136 -24.75 -31.54 9.01
CA CYS A 136 -24.89 -32.03 7.65
C CYS A 136 -26.01 -31.36 6.83
N THR A 137 -26.47 -30.16 7.20
CA THR A 137 -27.55 -29.47 6.48
C THR A 137 -27.06 -28.51 5.40
N ARG A 138 -25.82 -28.03 5.51
CA ARG A 138 -25.27 -26.95 4.67
C ARG A 138 -23.79 -27.14 4.35
N LYS A 139 -23.34 -26.43 3.31
CA LYS A 139 -21.91 -26.26 3.01
C LYS A 139 -21.41 -24.88 3.46
N PHE A 140 -20.11 -24.76 3.68
CA PHE A 140 -19.43 -23.51 4.01
C PHE A 140 -19.62 -22.50 2.88
N ARG A 141 -20.12 -21.32 3.22
CA ARG A 141 -20.38 -20.25 2.26
C ARG A 141 -19.11 -19.41 2.07
N ASN A 142 -18.31 -19.76 1.08
CA ASN A 142 -17.23 -18.91 0.61
C ASN A 142 -17.79 -17.76 -0.25
N PHE A 143 -17.46 -16.51 0.06
CA PHE A 143 -17.97 -15.32 -0.63
C PHE A 143 -16.85 -14.43 -1.16
N TRP A 144 -17.21 -13.50 -2.06
CA TRP A 144 -16.25 -12.50 -2.54
C TRP A 144 -15.78 -11.63 -1.38
N GLY A 145 -14.50 -11.77 -1.03
CA GLY A 145 -13.89 -11.08 0.11
C GLY A 145 -13.58 -11.97 1.33
N SER A 146 -13.87 -13.27 1.30
CA SER A 146 -13.49 -14.20 2.39
C SER A 146 -12.02 -14.09 2.78
N SER A 147 -11.11 -13.97 1.81
CA SER A 147 -9.67 -13.81 2.10
C SER A 147 -9.35 -12.53 2.90
N PHE A 148 -10.09 -11.43 2.67
CA PHE A 148 -9.92 -10.20 3.43
C PHE A 148 -10.53 -10.32 4.83
N ALA A 149 -11.70 -10.97 4.95
CA ALA A 149 -12.34 -11.23 6.23
C ALA A 149 -11.46 -12.13 7.11
N LEU A 150 -10.91 -13.20 6.53
CA LEU A 150 -9.98 -14.10 7.20
C LEU A 150 -8.71 -13.37 7.64
N ARG A 151 -8.13 -12.54 6.77
CA ARG A 151 -6.97 -11.72 7.11
C ARG A 151 -7.27 -10.81 8.29
N ARG A 152 -8.39 -10.07 8.28
CA ARG A 152 -8.77 -9.18 9.39
C ARG A 152 -8.93 -9.95 10.71
N LEU A 153 -9.48 -11.16 10.67
CA LEU A 153 -9.60 -12.03 11.84
C LEU A 153 -8.22 -12.48 12.35
N SER A 154 -7.35 -12.93 11.45
CA SER A 154 -5.97 -13.30 11.81
C SER A 154 -5.17 -12.11 12.34
N ASP A 155 -5.25 -10.94 11.70
CA ASP A 155 -4.55 -9.73 12.15
C ASP A 155 -5.00 -9.36 13.57
N ARG A 156 -6.31 -9.41 13.84
CA ARG A 156 -6.84 -9.17 15.19
C ARG A 156 -6.27 -10.14 16.21
N LEU A 157 -6.29 -11.44 15.92
CA LEU A 157 -5.70 -12.45 16.81
C LEU A 157 -4.20 -12.25 17.02
N CYS A 158 -3.47 -11.85 15.97
CA CYS A 158 -2.05 -11.53 16.08
C CYS A 158 -1.82 -10.33 17.01
N LEU A 159 -2.60 -9.25 16.84
CA LEU A 159 -2.52 -8.07 17.71
C LEU A 159 -2.89 -8.39 19.17
N GLU A 160 -3.96 -9.15 19.40
CA GLU A 160 -4.39 -9.62 20.74
C GLU A 160 -3.28 -10.40 21.47
N ASN A 161 -2.38 -11.04 20.71
CA ASN A 161 -1.27 -11.83 21.25
C ASN A 161 0.11 -11.15 21.06
N GLY A 162 0.15 -9.85 20.76
CA GLY A 162 1.39 -9.07 20.67
C GLY A 162 2.28 -9.37 19.46
N LEU A 163 1.75 -10.03 18.42
CA LEU A 163 2.46 -10.46 17.21
C LEU A 163 2.40 -9.41 16.11
N SER A 164 3.41 -9.41 15.23
CA SER A 164 3.49 -8.41 14.15
C SER A 164 2.57 -8.75 12.98
N ILE A 165 1.79 -7.75 12.55
CA ILE A 165 0.92 -7.83 11.37
C ILE A 165 1.49 -7.06 10.18
N VAL A 166 0.96 -7.31 8.99
CA VAL A 166 1.21 -6.46 7.82
C VAL A 166 0.23 -5.28 7.89
N GLU A 167 0.61 -4.13 8.43
CA GLU A 167 -0.33 -3.00 8.63
C GLU A 167 -0.97 -2.48 7.33
N ASN A 168 -0.16 -2.32 6.28
CA ASN A 168 -0.57 -1.75 5.00
C ASN A 168 -0.30 -2.73 3.85
N PRO A 169 -1.12 -3.79 3.69
CA PRO A 169 -0.91 -4.80 2.66
C PRO A 169 -1.14 -4.16 1.29
N LYS A 170 -0.10 -4.11 0.46
CA LYS A 170 -0.26 -3.63 -0.91
C LYS A 170 -1.11 -4.63 -1.71
N PRO A 171 -2.03 -4.15 -2.57
CA PRO A 171 -2.73 -5.01 -3.53
C PRO A 171 -1.75 -5.87 -4.33
N ARG A 172 -2.17 -7.07 -4.78
CA ARG A 172 -1.34 -7.97 -5.61
C ARG A 172 -0.70 -7.26 -6.82
N SER A 173 -1.37 -6.26 -7.39
CA SER A 173 -0.88 -5.44 -8.51
C SER A 173 0.12 -4.34 -8.15
N LYS A 174 0.38 -4.12 -6.85
CA LYS A 174 1.23 -3.04 -6.31
C LYS A 174 2.29 -3.55 -5.33
N GLY A 175 2.42 -4.87 -5.15
CA GLY A 175 3.41 -5.49 -4.28
C GLY A 175 4.83 -5.43 -4.86
N LYS A 176 5.85 -5.35 -4.00
CA LYS A 176 7.27 -5.39 -4.40
C LYS A 176 7.70 -6.79 -4.87
N TYR A 177 6.95 -7.83 -4.47
CA TYR A 177 7.27 -9.23 -4.72
C TYR A 177 6.29 -9.84 -5.73
N ARG A 178 6.85 -10.49 -6.75
CA ARG A 178 6.18 -11.19 -7.85
C ARG A 178 5.42 -12.44 -7.35
N ASN A 179 4.49 -12.96 -8.15
CA ASN A 179 3.74 -14.19 -7.82
C ASN A 179 4.70 -15.40 -7.69
N TYR A 180 4.40 -16.38 -6.83
CA TYR A 180 5.15 -17.64 -6.71
C TYR A 180 5.39 -18.35 -8.07
N GLY A 181 4.47 -18.28 -9.03
CA GLY A 181 4.67 -18.80 -10.38
C GLY A 181 5.64 -18.00 -11.26
N GLU A 182 5.85 -16.72 -10.95
CA GLU A 182 6.90 -15.89 -11.54
C GLU A 182 8.24 -16.13 -10.82
N TRP A 183 8.19 -16.33 -9.50
CA TRP A 183 9.35 -16.68 -8.68
C TRP A 183 9.91 -18.08 -8.99
N GLN A 184 9.06 -19.06 -9.29
CA GLN A 184 9.50 -20.42 -9.69
C GLN A 184 10.20 -20.44 -11.05
N LYS A 185 9.84 -19.55 -11.98
CA LYS A 185 10.46 -19.46 -13.32
C LYS A 185 11.92 -18.98 -13.29
N GLU A 186 12.34 -18.36 -12.18
CA GLU A 186 13.70 -17.80 -12.02
C GLU A 186 14.70 -18.76 -11.36
N ARG A 187 14.30 -19.95 -10.89
CA ARG A 187 15.30 -21.00 -10.56
C ARG A 187 15.82 -21.62 -11.86
N LYS A 188 16.82 -20.94 -12.44
CA LYS A 188 17.63 -21.31 -13.63
C LYS A 188 16.87 -21.34 -14.96
N GLY A 189 16.28 -20.21 -15.35
CA GLY A 189 15.74 -19.99 -16.69
C GLY A 189 16.34 -18.73 -17.37
N PRO A 190 16.36 -18.65 -18.71
CA PRO A 190 16.76 -17.44 -19.43
C PRO A 190 15.88 -16.24 -19.06
N LEU A 191 16.41 -15.02 -19.17
CA LEU A 191 15.71 -13.76 -18.88
C LEU A 191 14.29 -13.73 -19.47
N SER A 192 13.32 -13.22 -18.70
CA SER A 192 11.96 -13.06 -19.22
C SER A 192 11.94 -12.10 -20.41
N TYR A 193 10.91 -12.16 -21.26
CA TYR A 193 10.79 -11.22 -22.39
C TYR A 193 10.72 -9.75 -21.93
N GLN A 194 10.12 -9.51 -20.75
CA GLN A 194 10.06 -8.18 -20.15
C GLN A 194 11.43 -7.71 -19.64
N ASP A 195 12.21 -8.61 -19.02
CA ASP A 195 13.57 -8.28 -18.54
C ASP A 195 14.52 -8.01 -19.72
N ARG A 196 14.46 -8.83 -20.78
CA ARG A 196 15.22 -8.60 -22.02
C ARG A 196 14.85 -7.26 -22.65
N LEU A 197 13.56 -6.95 -22.71
CA LEU A 197 13.08 -5.69 -23.27
C LEU A 197 13.56 -4.49 -22.45
N ARG A 198 13.51 -4.54 -21.11
CA ARG A 198 14.06 -3.48 -20.26
C ARG A 198 15.54 -3.25 -20.52
N LEU A 199 16.34 -4.32 -20.59
CA LEU A 199 17.77 -4.22 -20.87
C LEU A 199 18.04 -3.59 -22.25
N ALA A 200 17.26 -3.97 -23.25
CA ALA A 200 17.38 -3.39 -24.59
C ALA A 200 17.01 -1.90 -24.62
N ILE A 201 15.96 -1.50 -23.89
CA ILE A 201 15.58 -0.09 -23.72
C ILE A 201 16.70 0.70 -23.05
N ASP A 202 17.26 0.17 -21.94
CA ASP A 202 18.34 0.82 -21.21
C ASP A 202 19.60 0.98 -22.07
N THR A 203 19.89 -0.04 -22.90
CA THR A 203 21.03 -0.02 -23.83
C THR A 203 20.81 1.01 -24.94
N ALA A 204 19.62 1.03 -25.55
CA ALA A 204 19.28 2.01 -26.59
C ALA A 204 19.32 3.45 -26.06
N LEU A 205 18.81 3.70 -24.85
CA LEU A 205 18.88 5.03 -24.22
C LEU A 205 20.32 5.42 -23.84
N ALA A 206 21.20 4.47 -23.55
CA ALA A 206 22.60 4.75 -23.25
C ALA A 206 23.36 5.30 -24.48
N GLU A 207 22.92 5.00 -25.69
CA GLU A 207 23.45 5.55 -26.94
C GLU A 207 23.03 7.01 -27.20
N ARG A 208 22.17 7.57 -26.33
CA ARG A 208 21.66 8.96 -26.41
C ARG A 208 21.00 9.29 -27.75
N PRO A 209 19.92 8.57 -28.13
CA PRO A 209 19.15 8.91 -29.33
C PRO A 209 18.61 10.34 -29.24
N ALA A 210 18.65 11.06 -30.35
CA ALA A 210 18.23 12.45 -30.46
C ALA A 210 16.70 12.60 -30.40
N ASP A 211 15.96 11.58 -30.85
CA ASP A 211 14.51 11.56 -30.87
C ASP A 211 13.94 10.14 -30.71
N LEU A 212 12.60 10.05 -30.67
CA LEU A 212 11.89 8.78 -30.53
C LEU A 212 12.14 7.85 -31.72
N ASP A 213 12.29 8.38 -32.93
CA ASP A 213 12.48 7.56 -34.13
C ASP A 213 13.86 6.90 -34.14
N GLU A 214 14.89 7.62 -33.70
CA GLU A 214 16.22 7.08 -33.49
C GLU A 214 16.23 5.99 -32.42
N PHE A 215 15.55 6.22 -31.29
CA PHE A 215 15.36 5.18 -30.26
C PHE A 215 14.68 3.92 -30.81
N LEU A 216 13.61 4.07 -31.60
CA LEU A 216 12.92 2.93 -32.21
C LEU A 216 13.80 2.19 -33.23
N ASN A 217 14.68 2.90 -33.94
CA ASN A 217 15.64 2.28 -34.84
C ASN A 217 16.72 1.50 -34.08
N LEU A 218 17.20 1.99 -32.94
CA LEU A 218 18.08 1.23 -32.05
C LEU A 218 17.42 -0.06 -31.54
N MET A 219 16.14 0.02 -31.15
CA MET A 219 15.38 -1.17 -30.75
C MET A 219 15.23 -2.18 -31.90
N LYS A 220 15.01 -1.73 -33.14
CA LYS A 220 15.00 -2.60 -34.33
C LYS A 220 16.35 -3.27 -34.58
N ARG A 221 17.45 -2.51 -34.45
CA ARG A 221 18.82 -3.05 -34.56
C ARG A 221 19.11 -4.10 -33.49
N ALA A 222 18.54 -3.93 -32.28
CA ALA A 222 18.58 -4.90 -31.20
C ALA A 222 17.67 -6.13 -31.42
N GLY A 223 17.03 -6.27 -32.60
CA GLY A 223 16.22 -7.42 -32.98
C GLY A 223 14.74 -7.33 -32.58
N TYR A 224 14.26 -6.16 -32.13
CA TYR A 224 12.87 -5.98 -31.77
C TYR A 224 12.02 -5.51 -32.95
N GLU A 225 10.94 -6.23 -33.20
CA GLU A 225 9.83 -5.74 -34.00
C GLU A 225 9.02 -4.72 -33.20
N VAL A 226 8.78 -3.57 -33.82
CA VAL A 226 8.06 -2.44 -33.22
C VAL A 226 6.65 -2.37 -33.81
N LYS A 227 5.64 -2.34 -32.94
CA LYS A 227 4.24 -2.19 -33.33
C LYS A 227 3.58 -1.03 -32.59
N THR A 228 2.98 -0.12 -33.34
CA THR A 228 2.10 0.92 -32.83
C THR A 228 0.67 0.38 -32.70
N VAL A 229 0.07 0.57 -31.53
CA VAL A 229 -1.30 0.14 -31.21
C VAL A 229 -2.24 1.34 -31.31
N ARG A 230 -3.51 1.09 -31.63
CA ARG A 230 -4.58 2.11 -31.63
C ARG A 230 -4.55 2.90 -30.30
N GLY A 231 -4.45 4.23 -30.39
CA GLY A 231 -4.26 5.12 -29.23
C GLY A 231 -2.81 5.48 -28.90
N GLY A 232 -1.86 5.30 -29.83
CA GLY A 232 -0.49 5.83 -29.72
C GLY A 232 0.45 5.01 -28.81
N GLY A 233 0.05 3.81 -28.39
CA GLY A 233 0.91 2.95 -27.57
C GLY A 233 1.93 2.17 -28.40
N ILE A 234 3.16 2.03 -27.91
CA ILE A 234 4.23 1.26 -28.57
C ILE A 234 4.35 -0.12 -27.91
N SER A 235 4.53 -1.17 -28.70
CA SER A 235 4.82 -2.51 -28.22
C SER A 235 5.98 -3.14 -28.99
N PHE A 236 6.76 -3.97 -28.29
CA PHE A 236 7.96 -4.60 -28.82
C PHE A 236 7.88 -6.12 -28.75
N ARG A 237 8.46 -6.80 -29.73
CA ARG A 237 8.59 -8.26 -29.76
C ARG A 237 9.98 -8.65 -30.25
N LEU A 238 10.72 -9.44 -29.49
CA LEU A 238 12.01 -9.94 -29.92
C LEU A 238 11.80 -11.05 -30.96
N THR A 239 12.32 -10.86 -32.17
CA THR A 239 12.17 -11.86 -33.25
C THR A 239 13.15 -13.03 -33.05
N GLY A 240 12.75 -14.23 -33.48
CA GLY A 240 13.64 -15.41 -33.49
C GLY A 240 13.86 -16.14 -32.15
N GLN A 241 13.25 -15.70 -31.03
CA GLN A 241 13.44 -16.34 -29.71
C GLN A 241 12.15 -16.84 -29.03
N GLY A 242 11.17 -17.29 -29.83
CA GLY A 242 9.94 -17.92 -29.31
C GLY A 242 8.93 -16.97 -28.64
N GLN A 243 9.12 -15.64 -28.77
CA GLN A 243 8.16 -14.67 -28.27
C GLN A 243 7.00 -14.51 -29.27
N GLU A 244 5.84 -15.08 -28.96
CA GLU A 244 4.66 -14.95 -29.84
C GLU A 244 3.99 -13.57 -29.71
N ARG A 245 3.86 -13.07 -28.47
CA ARG A 245 3.10 -11.86 -28.15
C ARG A 245 3.99 -10.63 -27.97
N PHE A 246 3.51 -9.49 -28.46
CA PHE A 246 4.12 -8.19 -28.19
C PHE A 246 4.03 -7.82 -26.70
N THR A 247 5.09 -7.20 -26.19
CA THR A 247 5.15 -6.61 -24.85
C THR A 247 4.98 -5.10 -24.96
N ARG A 248 4.02 -4.53 -24.23
CA ARG A 248 3.69 -3.10 -24.31
C ARG A 248 4.67 -2.25 -23.51
N LEU A 249 5.12 -1.13 -24.09
CA LEU A 249 5.90 -0.09 -23.40
C LEU A 249 4.95 0.70 -22.47
N ARG A 250 4.85 0.26 -21.22
CA ARG A 250 3.99 0.87 -20.19
C ARG A 250 4.43 0.43 -18.80
N ALA A 251 4.31 1.33 -17.83
CA ALA A 251 4.64 1.07 -16.43
C ALA A 251 3.95 -0.17 -15.84
N SER A 252 2.66 -0.40 -16.17
CA SER A 252 1.93 -1.58 -15.71
C SER A 252 2.46 -2.92 -16.26
N THR A 253 3.29 -2.88 -17.31
CA THR A 253 3.83 -4.07 -17.99
C THR A 253 5.32 -4.24 -17.74
N LEU A 254 6.09 -3.15 -17.70
CA LEU A 254 7.55 -3.18 -17.57
C LEU A 254 8.06 -2.68 -16.21
N GLY A 255 7.22 -2.05 -15.40
CA GLY A 255 7.59 -1.38 -14.16
C GLY A 255 7.70 0.13 -14.31
N ASP A 256 7.64 0.86 -13.20
CA ASP A 256 7.78 2.33 -13.16
C ASP A 256 9.13 2.75 -13.80
N GLY A 257 9.12 3.80 -14.64
CA GLY A 257 10.30 4.24 -15.40
C GLY A 257 10.43 3.62 -16.79
N TYR A 258 9.50 2.76 -17.21
CA TYR A 258 9.52 2.09 -18.52
C TYR A 258 8.22 2.29 -19.31
N ASP A 259 7.65 3.50 -19.27
CA ASP A 259 6.60 3.92 -20.20
C ASP A 259 7.09 4.89 -21.28
N LEU A 260 6.19 5.27 -22.20
CA LEU A 260 6.53 6.14 -23.32
C LEU A 260 6.96 7.54 -22.85
N GLN A 261 6.34 8.06 -21.79
CA GLN A 261 6.68 9.37 -21.26
C GLN A 261 8.06 9.35 -20.59
N ASP A 262 8.39 8.26 -19.91
CA ASP A 262 9.71 8.05 -19.30
C ASP A 262 10.82 8.00 -20.37
N VAL A 263 10.60 7.26 -21.47
CA VAL A 263 11.53 7.20 -22.61
C VAL A 263 11.72 8.56 -23.26
N LEU A 264 10.64 9.31 -23.51
CA LEU A 264 10.72 10.66 -24.07
C LEU A 264 11.46 11.61 -23.13
N SER A 265 11.20 11.53 -21.82
CA SER A 265 11.88 12.36 -20.81
C SER A 265 13.39 12.05 -20.72
N ALA A 266 13.77 10.78 -20.91
CA ALA A 266 15.16 10.34 -20.96
C ALA A 266 15.87 10.86 -22.23
N ILE A 267 15.20 10.83 -23.39
CA ILE A 267 15.70 11.41 -24.66
C ILE A 267 15.90 12.92 -24.53
N GLU A 268 14.95 13.62 -23.91
CA GLU A 268 15.04 15.06 -23.65
C GLU A 268 16.11 15.44 -22.60
N GLY A 269 16.78 14.47 -22.00
CA GLY A 269 17.82 14.69 -20.99
C GLY A 269 17.31 15.24 -19.65
N LYS A 270 16.00 15.15 -19.37
CA LYS A 270 15.36 15.78 -18.21
C LYS A 270 15.38 14.94 -16.92
N GLU A 271 15.70 13.64 -16.98
CA GLU A 271 15.80 12.78 -15.79
C GLU A 271 17.00 11.79 -15.80
N LYS A 272 17.41 11.38 -14.60
CA LYS A 272 18.39 10.30 -14.37
C LYS A 272 17.80 8.96 -14.83
N ARG A 273 18.66 8.12 -15.42
CA ARG A 273 18.39 6.81 -16.05
C ARG A 273 17.23 6.00 -15.41
N PRO A 274 16.33 5.41 -16.22
CA PRO A 274 15.29 4.52 -15.71
C PRO A 274 15.88 3.27 -15.04
N GLY A 275 15.22 2.76 -14.00
CA GLY A 275 15.59 1.49 -13.33
C GLY A 275 16.28 1.60 -11.96
N ARG A 276 16.73 2.78 -11.51
CA ARG A 276 17.22 2.94 -10.12
C ARG A 276 16.02 3.25 -9.22
N SER A 277 15.37 2.20 -8.70
CA SER A 277 14.36 2.34 -7.63
C SER A 277 14.91 3.29 -6.55
N GLU A 278 14.19 4.39 -6.27
CA GLU A 278 14.40 5.18 -5.06
C GLU A 278 14.44 4.19 -3.88
N ARG A 279 15.60 4.06 -3.24
CA ARG A 279 15.74 3.21 -2.06
C ARG A 279 15.00 3.94 -0.96
N LYS A 280 13.76 3.55 -0.66
CA LYS A 280 12.98 4.17 0.43
C LYS A 280 13.74 4.06 1.74
N ILE A 281 14.22 5.21 2.22
CA ILE A 281 14.92 5.36 3.49
C ILE A 281 13.87 5.49 4.60
N SER A 282 14.02 4.72 5.67
CA SER A 282 13.13 4.71 6.84
C SER A 282 13.95 4.91 8.11
N LEU A 283 13.32 5.44 9.15
CA LEU A 283 13.98 5.66 10.44
C LEU A 283 14.57 4.37 11.00
N ALA A 284 15.82 4.42 11.45
CA ALA A 284 16.50 3.35 12.15
C ALA A 284 15.80 3.07 13.49
N VAL A 285 15.82 1.80 13.89
CA VAL A 285 15.22 1.35 15.15
C VAL A 285 16.21 1.58 16.27
N ASP A 286 15.80 2.31 17.31
CA ASP A 286 16.51 2.32 18.58
C ASP A 286 16.34 0.96 19.27
N ILE A 287 17.38 0.14 19.15
CA ILE A 287 17.36 -1.24 19.65
C ILE A 287 17.24 -1.26 21.17
N GLN A 288 17.95 -0.37 21.88
CA GLN A 288 17.98 -0.36 23.34
C GLN A 288 16.63 0.07 23.91
N ALA A 289 16.02 1.12 23.35
CA ALA A 289 14.68 1.54 23.76
C ALA A 289 13.62 0.45 23.51
N LYS A 290 13.74 -0.30 22.41
CA LYS A 290 12.80 -1.40 22.10
C LYS A 290 12.99 -2.62 22.99
N LEU A 291 14.23 -2.94 23.37
CA LEU A 291 14.52 -3.96 24.38
C LEU A 291 13.96 -3.55 25.75
N ALA A 292 14.15 -2.29 26.16
CA ALA A 292 13.57 -1.75 27.39
C ALA A 292 12.03 -1.80 27.40
N ALA A 293 11.39 -1.67 26.23
CA ALA A 293 9.95 -1.84 26.03
C ALA A 293 9.48 -3.31 25.98
N GLY A 294 10.33 -4.28 26.35
CA GLY A 294 9.97 -5.69 26.49
C GLY A 294 10.06 -6.51 25.19
N LYS A 295 10.75 -6.02 24.16
CA LYS A 295 10.97 -6.80 22.93
C LYS A 295 12.08 -7.84 23.13
N GLY A 296 11.85 -9.06 22.65
CA GLY A 296 12.77 -10.19 22.83
C GLY A 296 13.95 -10.22 21.83
N PRO A 297 14.88 -11.17 22.01
CA PRO A 297 16.11 -11.29 21.20
C PRO A 297 15.89 -11.43 19.68
N GLY A 298 14.75 -11.98 19.26
CA GLY A 298 14.37 -12.06 17.84
C GLY A 298 14.16 -10.68 17.21
N TYR A 299 13.54 -9.76 17.95
CA TYR A 299 13.32 -8.38 17.49
C TYR A 299 14.65 -7.62 17.39
N GLU A 300 15.56 -7.84 18.34
CA GLU A 300 16.91 -7.27 18.30
C GLU A 300 17.66 -7.66 17.03
N ARG A 301 17.66 -8.95 16.67
CA ARG A 301 18.34 -9.45 15.46
C ARG A 301 17.74 -8.86 14.19
N TRP A 302 16.42 -8.75 14.11
CA TRP A 302 15.75 -8.09 12.99
C TRP A 302 16.12 -6.60 12.91
N ALA A 303 16.07 -5.88 14.04
CA ALA A 303 16.37 -4.47 14.10
C ALA A 303 17.82 -4.17 13.68
N LYS A 304 18.79 -5.03 14.04
CA LYS A 304 20.18 -4.94 13.55
C LYS A 304 20.26 -5.01 12.02
N VAL A 305 19.65 -6.03 11.41
CA VAL A 305 19.65 -6.20 9.94
C VAL A 305 18.90 -5.07 9.24
N PHE A 306 17.81 -4.60 9.83
CA PHE A 306 17.04 -3.47 9.31
C PHE A 306 17.87 -2.18 9.34
N ASN A 307 18.52 -1.87 10.46
CA ASN A 307 19.36 -0.69 10.64
C ASN A 307 20.55 -0.69 9.68
N ILE A 308 21.20 -1.83 9.45
CA ILE A 308 22.28 -1.96 8.45
C ILE A 308 21.79 -1.58 7.04
N LYS A 309 20.57 -2.00 6.66
CA LYS A 309 19.98 -1.63 5.37
C LYS A 309 19.70 -0.13 5.28
N GLN A 310 19.24 0.50 6.37
CA GLN A 310 19.05 1.94 6.41
C GLN A 310 20.37 2.70 6.33
N MET A 311 21.44 2.21 6.97
CA MET A 311 22.78 2.79 6.86
C MET A 311 23.33 2.69 5.44
N ALA A 312 23.16 1.53 4.78
CA ALA A 312 23.57 1.37 3.39
C ALA A 312 22.81 2.31 2.44
N ALA A 313 21.54 2.61 2.73
CA ALA A 313 20.75 3.58 1.97
C ALA A 313 21.24 5.02 2.23
N ALA A 314 21.55 5.37 3.48
CA ALA A 314 22.12 6.67 3.86
C ALA A 314 23.48 6.91 3.21
N LEU A 315 24.39 5.93 3.24
CA LEU A 315 25.69 6.01 2.56
C LEU A 315 25.56 6.18 1.05
N ALA A 316 24.62 5.45 0.43
CA ALA A 316 24.35 5.61 -1.00
C ALA A 316 23.83 7.02 -1.32
N TYR A 317 22.99 7.60 -0.46
CA TYR A 317 22.53 8.98 -0.64
C TYR A 317 23.69 9.98 -0.55
N ILE A 318 24.58 9.82 0.42
CA ILE A 318 25.78 10.65 0.58
C ILE A 318 26.64 10.59 -0.69
N GLN A 319 26.90 9.38 -1.20
CA GLN A 319 27.64 9.18 -2.46
C GLN A 319 26.93 9.81 -3.67
N ASP A 320 25.63 9.57 -3.84
CA ASP A 320 24.86 10.06 -4.99
C ASP A 320 24.71 11.59 -5.00
N ASN A 321 24.90 12.25 -3.85
CA ASN A 321 24.80 13.70 -3.67
C ASN A 321 26.16 14.39 -3.43
N ASN A 322 27.27 13.66 -3.63
CA ASN A 322 28.64 14.14 -3.42
C ASN A 322 28.85 14.81 -2.05
N LEU A 323 28.19 14.30 -1.02
CA LEU A 323 28.38 14.76 0.35
C LEU A 323 29.67 14.14 0.88
N THR A 324 30.58 14.97 1.37
CA THR A 324 31.92 14.53 1.79
C THR A 324 32.07 14.40 3.30
N ASP A 325 31.18 15.03 4.07
CA ASP A 325 31.14 14.97 5.52
C ASP A 325 29.71 15.06 6.08
N TYR A 326 29.59 14.89 7.39
CA TYR A 326 28.33 14.96 8.12
C TYR A 326 27.78 16.38 8.24
N GLU A 327 28.63 17.42 8.30
CA GLU A 327 28.20 18.81 8.43
C GLU A 327 27.43 19.27 7.20
N GLN A 328 27.89 18.89 6.01
CA GLN A 328 27.18 19.13 4.74
C GLN A 328 25.82 18.45 4.69
N LEU A 329 25.69 17.23 5.26
CA LEU A 329 24.41 16.55 5.39
C LEU A 329 23.49 17.28 6.37
N ALA A 330 24.01 17.70 7.53
CA ALA A 330 23.24 18.43 8.53
C ALA A 330 22.75 19.78 7.99
N GLN A 331 23.61 20.50 7.27
CA GLN A 331 23.26 21.75 6.60
C GLN A 331 22.16 21.54 5.56
N LYS A 332 22.29 20.55 4.67
CA LYS A 332 21.22 20.23 3.69
C LYS A 332 19.91 19.85 4.36
N ALA A 333 19.94 19.15 5.50
CA ALA A 333 18.74 18.82 6.25
C ALA A 333 18.02 20.08 6.78
N THR A 334 18.79 21.03 7.31
CA THR A 334 18.28 22.33 7.78
C THR A 334 17.69 23.13 6.61
N GLU A 335 18.43 23.26 5.51
CA GLU A 335 17.96 23.98 4.32
C GLU A 335 16.67 23.37 3.74
N ALA A 336 16.56 22.04 3.72
CA ALA A 336 15.35 21.35 3.27
C ALA A 336 14.15 21.58 4.21
N ALA A 337 14.39 21.60 5.52
CA ALA A 337 13.37 21.91 6.52
C ALA A 337 12.90 23.37 6.41
N ASP A 338 13.81 24.32 6.32
CA ASP A 338 13.51 25.75 6.17
C ASP A 338 12.70 26.01 4.89
N ARG A 339 13.09 25.39 3.78
CA ARG A 339 12.34 25.45 2.52
C ARG A 339 10.94 24.89 2.65
N PHE A 340 10.77 23.75 3.31
CA PHE A 340 9.45 23.16 3.56
C PHE A 340 8.58 24.08 4.41
N HIS A 341 9.12 24.65 5.49
CA HIS A 341 8.40 25.58 6.36
C HIS A 341 7.98 26.84 5.61
N ALA A 342 8.87 27.44 4.82
CA ALA A 342 8.56 28.60 4.01
C ALA A 342 7.42 28.33 3.01
N ILE A 343 7.46 27.20 2.28
CA ILE A 343 6.40 26.85 1.33
C ILE A 343 5.09 26.53 2.04
N SER A 344 5.15 25.82 3.17
CA SER A 344 3.96 25.51 3.99
C SER A 344 3.25 26.79 4.44
N GLU A 345 3.99 27.80 4.87
CA GLU A 345 3.44 29.09 5.25
C GLU A 345 2.82 29.84 4.05
N GLN A 346 3.47 29.81 2.88
CA GLN A 346 2.91 30.39 1.66
C GLN A 346 1.60 29.70 1.21
N VAL A 347 1.51 28.37 1.35
CA VAL A 347 0.28 27.62 1.07
C VAL A 347 -0.83 28.10 2.01
N LYS A 348 -0.56 28.16 3.31
CA LYS A 348 -1.52 28.60 4.33
C LYS A 348 -2.02 30.03 4.07
N GLN A 349 -1.11 30.96 3.77
CA GLN A 349 -1.45 32.35 3.43
C GLN A 349 -2.31 32.42 2.16
N THR A 350 -1.98 31.63 1.14
CA THR A 350 -2.75 31.58 -0.12
C THR A 350 -4.15 31.02 0.11
N GLU A 351 -4.30 29.97 0.92
CA GLU A 351 -5.60 29.40 1.26
C GLU A 351 -6.46 30.37 2.07
N GLN A 352 -5.85 31.10 3.01
CA GLN A 352 -6.55 32.15 3.76
C GLN A 352 -7.02 33.27 2.84
N ALA A 353 -6.17 33.73 1.91
CA ALA A 353 -6.54 34.73 0.92
C ALA A 353 -7.67 34.24 -0.01
N MET A 354 -7.66 32.96 -0.41
CA MET A 354 -8.77 32.36 -1.17
C MET A 354 -10.08 32.37 -0.39
N LYS A 355 -10.04 32.04 0.90
CA LYS A 355 -11.22 32.07 1.78
C LYS A 355 -11.78 33.48 1.90
N THR A 356 -10.92 34.48 2.16
CA THR A 356 -11.31 35.89 2.21
C THR A 356 -11.92 36.35 0.89
N ASN A 357 -11.28 36.06 -0.25
CA ASN A 357 -11.80 36.44 -1.57
C ASN A 357 -13.14 35.76 -1.89
N ALA A 358 -13.33 34.48 -1.52
CA ALA A 358 -14.60 33.78 -1.68
C ALA A 358 -15.71 34.40 -0.82
N GLY A 359 -15.44 34.69 0.45
CA GLY A 359 -16.36 35.36 1.37
C GLY A 359 -16.75 36.76 0.86
N LEU A 360 -15.78 37.56 0.41
CA LEU A 360 -16.04 38.88 -0.15
C LEU A 360 -16.94 38.81 -1.39
N LYS A 361 -16.71 37.87 -2.30
CA LYS A 361 -17.59 37.68 -3.47
C LYS A 361 -19.01 37.30 -3.05
N ALA A 362 -19.15 36.35 -2.12
CA ALA A 362 -20.46 35.90 -1.63
C ALA A 362 -21.23 37.04 -0.95
N ALA A 363 -20.58 37.74 -0.02
CA ALA A 363 -21.17 38.86 0.70
C ALA A 363 -21.52 40.03 -0.24
N THR A 364 -20.68 40.32 -1.24
CA THR A 364 -20.97 41.35 -2.27
C THR A 364 -22.22 40.99 -3.08
N VAL A 365 -22.36 39.73 -3.50
CA VAL A 365 -23.55 39.26 -4.22
C VAL A 365 -24.79 39.32 -3.33
N GLN A 366 -24.68 38.87 -2.08
CA GLN A 366 -25.80 38.89 -1.14
C GLN A 366 -26.27 40.32 -0.86
N TYR A 367 -25.33 41.24 -0.62
CA TYR A 367 -25.61 42.65 -0.43
C TYR A 367 -26.29 43.28 -1.66
N ALA A 368 -25.80 42.98 -2.87
CA ALA A 368 -26.42 43.48 -4.09
C ALA A 368 -27.88 42.99 -4.26
N LYS A 369 -28.18 41.75 -3.85
CA LYS A 369 -29.53 41.17 -3.91
C LYS A 369 -30.49 41.79 -2.89
N THR A 370 -30.03 42.04 -1.66
CA THR A 370 -30.89 42.52 -0.57
C THR A 370 -30.94 44.03 -0.42
N ARG A 371 -30.02 44.77 -1.07
CA ARG A 371 -29.98 46.23 -1.05
C ARG A 371 -31.28 46.89 -1.54
N PRO A 372 -31.93 46.47 -2.64
CA PRO A 372 -33.19 47.09 -3.07
C PRO A 372 -34.29 47.01 -2.01
N VAL A 373 -34.39 45.88 -1.29
CA VAL A 373 -35.35 45.69 -0.18
C VAL A 373 -35.04 46.65 0.97
N PHE A 374 -33.76 46.82 1.30
CA PHE A 374 -33.34 47.80 2.31
C PHE A 374 -33.64 49.26 1.92
N GLU A 375 -33.42 49.64 0.65
CA GLU A 375 -33.75 50.98 0.17
C GLU A 375 -35.27 51.25 0.21
N GLN A 376 -36.11 50.25 -0.10
CA GLN A 376 -37.56 50.34 0.06
C GLN A 376 -37.97 50.45 1.53
N TYR A 377 -37.32 49.69 2.42
CA TYR A 377 -37.54 49.81 3.87
C TYR A 377 -37.21 51.21 4.39
N LYS A 378 -36.13 51.83 3.89
CA LYS A 378 -35.78 53.22 4.19
C LYS A 378 -36.81 54.21 3.63
N ALA A 379 -37.27 54.00 2.39
CA ALA A 379 -38.27 54.85 1.74
C ALA A 379 -39.63 54.83 2.46
N THR A 380 -40.00 53.71 3.07
CA THR A 380 -41.22 53.57 3.90
C THR A 380 -41.06 54.12 5.32
N LYS A 381 -39.98 54.88 5.60
CA LYS A 381 -39.65 55.44 6.92
C LYS A 381 -39.59 54.36 8.01
N TYR A 382 -39.00 53.21 7.69
CA TYR A 382 -38.80 52.11 8.65
C TYR A 382 -40.11 51.53 9.21
N SER A 383 -41.11 51.33 8.35
CA SER A 383 -42.42 50.77 8.73
C SER A 383 -42.30 49.40 9.41
N ARG A 384 -42.96 49.23 10.57
CA ARG A 384 -43.02 47.94 11.29
C ARG A 384 -43.67 46.84 10.46
N LYS A 385 -44.65 47.17 9.63
CA LYS A 385 -45.34 46.21 8.75
C LYS A 385 -44.39 45.68 7.67
N PHE A 386 -43.62 46.57 7.03
CA PHE A 386 -42.62 46.20 6.03
C PHE A 386 -41.48 45.37 6.65
N LEU A 387 -41.04 45.72 7.87
CA LEU A 387 -40.04 44.95 8.60
C LEU A 387 -40.48 43.50 8.83
N ALA A 388 -41.73 43.28 9.24
CA ALA A 388 -42.27 41.93 9.47
C ALA A 388 -42.41 41.12 8.17
N GLU A 389 -42.75 41.76 7.06
CA GLU A 389 -42.91 41.10 5.74
C GLU A 389 -41.55 40.75 5.09
N HIS A 390 -40.49 41.52 5.37
CA HIS A 390 -39.17 41.39 4.73
C HIS A 390 -38.01 41.13 5.72
N GLU A 391 -38.32 40.60 6.90
CA GLU A 391 -37.35 40.41 8.00
C GLU A 391 -36.12 39.60 7.55
N ALA A 392 -36.34 38.49 6.86
CA ALA A 392 -35.27 37.61 6.39
C ALA A 392 -34.30 38.32 5.42
N ASP A 393 -34.81 39.12 4.48
CA ASP A 393 -33.98 39.84 3.52
C ASP A 393 -33.19 40.97 4.17
N LEU A 394 -33.78 41.66 5.15
CA LEU A 394 -33.13 42.72 5.92
C LEU A 394 -32.04 42.16 6.84
N GLU A 395 -32.24 40.97 7.40
CA GLU A 395 -31.22 40.29 8.19
C GLU A 395 -30.06 39.81 7.29
N LEU A 396 -30.36 39.22 6.14
CA LEU A 396 -29.34 38.85 5.15
C LEU A 396 -28.54 40.06 4.66
N TYR A 397 -29.16 41.24 4.53
CA TYR A 397 -28.47 42.50 4.24
C TYR A 397 -27.49 42.90 5.34
N ARG A 398 -27.90 42.83 6.61
CA ARG A 398 -27.05 43.15 7.77
C ARG A 398 -25.88 42.19 7.90
N VAL A 399 -26.13 40.88 7.76
CA VAL A 399 -25.11 39.83 7.80
C VAL A 399 -24.08 40.06 6.69
N ALA A 400 -24.52 40.31 5.46
CA ALA A 400 -23.62 40.58 4.34
C ALA A 400 -22.74 41.84 4.58
N GLN A 401 -23.31 42.88 5.17
CA GLN A 401 -22.56 44.10 5.52
C GLN A 401 -21.53 43.85 6.63
N ALA A 402 -21.91 43.09 7.67
CA ALA A 402 -21.01 42.73 8.76
C ALA A 402 -19.86 41.84 8.28
N GLU A 403 -20.15 40.87 7.42
CA GLU A 403 -19.16 39.97 6.84
C GLU A 403 -18.15 40.73 5.96
N MET A 404 -18.61 41.63 5.10
CA MET A 404 -17.70 42.48 4.31
C MET A 404 -16.81 43.35 5.19
N ARG A 405 -17.36 43.96 6.25
CA ARG A 405 -16.57 44.78 7.20
C ARG A 405 -15.50 43.96 7.90
N SER A 406 -15.87 42.76 8.37
CA SER A 406 -14.94 41.84 9.04
C SER A 406 -13.82 41.39 8.12
N LEU A 407 -14.13 40.99 6.89
CA LEU A 407 -13.15 40.49 5.92
C LEU A 407 -12.22 41.59 5.36
N LEU A 408 -12.69 42.84 5.27
CA LEU A 408 -11.89 43.96 4.75
C LEU A 408 -11.02 44.63 5.81
N GLY A 409 -11.34 44.50 7.11
CA GLY A 409 -10.56 45.12 8.19
C GLY A 409 -10.39 46.64 8.04
N GLY A 410 -11.36 47.32 7.42
CA GLY A 410 -11.31 48.77 7.13
C GLY A 410 -10.81 49.14 5.73
N ALA A 411 -10.38 48.19 4.91
CA ALA A 411 -10.03 48.42 3.51
C ALA A 411 -11.26 48.72 2.63
N LYS A 412 -11.04 49.40 1.49
CA LYS A 412 -12.10 49.63 0.49
C LYS A 412 -12.48 48.32 -0.21
N LEU A 413 -13.78 48.10 -0.42
CA LEU A 413 -14.29 46.93 -1.14
C LEU A 413 -13.80 46.94 -2.61
N PRO A 414 -13.05 45.93 -3.06
CA PRO A 414 -12.65 45.82 -4.46
C PRO A 414 -13.85 45.57 -5.37
N LYS A 415 -13.73 45.96 -6.65
CA LYS A 415 -14.76 45.65 -7.65
C LYS A 415 -14.82 44.13 -7.90
N MET A 416 -15.99 43.64 -8.32
CA MET A 416 -16.26 42.20 -8.50
C MET A 416 -15.36 41.56 -9.58
N ASP A 417 -15.00 42.29 -10.62
CA ASP A 417 -14.04 41.88 -11.65
C ASP A 417 -12.63 41.66 -11.05
N VAL A 418 -12.16 42.58 -10.20
CA VAL A 418 -10.89 42.47 -9.48
C VAL A 418 -10.90 41.22 -8.58
N LEU A 419 -11.97 41.02 -7.80
CA LEU A 419 -12.11 39.83 -6.94
C LEU A 419 -12.11 38.53 -7.75
N LYS A 420 -12.73 38.51 -8.94
CA LYS A 420 -12.71 37.35 -9.85
C LYS A 420 -11.32 37.09 -10.39
N GLU A 421 -10.59 38.12 -10.80
CA GLU A 421 -9.22 38.00 -11.31
C GLU A 421 -8.26 37.52 -10.22
N GLU A 422 -8.31 38.12 -9.03
CA GLU A 422 -7.54 37.67 -7.86
C GLU A 422 -7.85 36.23 -7.50
N GLY A 423 -9.13 35.82 -7.53
CA GLY A 423 -9.52 34.44 -7.29
C GLY A 423 -8.88 33.45 -8.28
N ARG A 424 -8.77 33.84 -9.57
CA ARG A 424 -8.07 33.03 -10.59
C ARG A 424 -6.56 32.97 -10.31
N LYS A 425 -5.93 34.10 -9.98
CA LYS A 425 -4.51 34.18 -9.61
C LYS A 425 -4.20 33.32 -8.38
N LEU A 426 -5.01 33.40 -7.34
CA LEU A 426 -4.87 32.60 -6.12
C LEU A 426 -5.04 31.10 -6.39
N THR A 427 -5.97 30.72 -7.27
CA THR A 427 -6.15 29.32 -7.66
C THR A 427 -4.93 28.78 -8.42
N ALA A 428 -4.39 29.55 -9.36
CA ALA A 428 -3.17 29.20 -10.09
C ALA A 428 -1.97 29.09 -9.13
N LYS A 429 -1.80 30.09 -8.24
CA LYS A 429 -0.76 30.10 -7.22
C LYS A 429 -0.86 28.91 -6.27
N LYS A 430 -2.07 28.56 -5.81
CA LYS A 430 -2.30 27.36 -4.96
C LYS A 430 -1.88 26.09 -5.69
N LYS A 431 -2.25 25.93 -6.97
CA LYS A 431 -1.88 24.75 -7.75
C LYS A 431 -0.36 24.60 -7.88
N GLN A 432 0.34 25.71 -8.16
CA GLN A 432 1.80 25.72 -8.23
C GLN A 432 2.44 25.40 -6.87
N LEU A 433 2.06 26.14 -5.82
CA LEU A 433 2.61 25.96 -4.47
C LEU A 433 2.35 24.56 -3.93
N TYR A 434 1.22 23.93 -4.27
CA TYR A 434 0.96 22.56 -3.83
C TYR A 434 1.91 21.54 -4.47
N GLY A 435 2.29 21.74 -5.74
CA GLY A 435 3.31 20.92 -6.39
C GLY A 435 4.68 21.08 -5.72
N GLU A 436 5.07 22.33 -5.46
CA GLU A 436 6.32 22.65 -4.75
C GLU A 436 6.32 22.12 -3.31
N TYR A 437 5.20 22.22 -2.61
CA TYR A 437 5.01 21.67 -1.26
C TYR A 437 5.20 20.16 -1.21
N GLN A 438 4.61 19.41 -2.16
CA GLN A 438 4.77 17.95 -2.22
C GLN A 438 6.22 17.55 -2.50
N LYS A 439 6.94 18.33 -3.30
CA LYS A 439 8.37 18.11 -3.54
C LYS A 439 9.19 18.43 -2.29
N ALA A 440 9.06 19.63 -1.74
CA ALA A 440 9.81 20.07 -0.56
C ALA A 440 9.56 19.16 0.66
N ARG A 441 8.34 18.67 0.83
CA ARG A 441 8.01 17.69 1.88
C ARG A 441 8.75 16.38 1.69
N ARG A 442 8.80 15.84 0.46
CA ARG A 442 9.52 14.59 0.16
C ARG A 442 11.02 14.75 0.40
N ASP A 443 11.61 15.82 -0.15
CA ASP A 443 13.03 16.12 -0.03
C ASP A 443 13.43 16.29 1.44
N MET A 444 12.66 17.07 2.21
CA MET A 444 12.86 17.24 3.65
C MET A 444 12.74 15.91 4.41
N GLN A 445 11.68 15.13 4.16
CA GLN A 445 11.48 13.85 4.85
C GLN A 445 12.63 12.88 4.59
N GLU A 446 13.11 12.78 3.36
CA GLU A 446 14.23 11.91 2.99
C GLU A 446 15.51 12.34 3.71
N ILE A 447 15.92 13.61 3.57
CA ILE A 447 17.19 14.11 4.13
C ILE A 447 17.18 14.09 5.66
N VAL A 448 16.09 14.51 6.30
CA VAL A 448 15.96 14.46 7.76
C VAL A 448 15.99 13.02 8.27
N THR A 449 15.38 12.07 7.55
CA THR A 449 15.44 10.64 7.92
C THR A 449 16.86 10.09 7.78
N ILE A 450 17.59 10.46 6.72
CA ILE A 450 19.00 10.06 6.55
C ILE A 450 19.84 10.60 7.70
N LYS A 451 19.71 11.88 8.02
CA LYS A 451 20.42 12.50 9.14
C LYS A 451 20.10 11.79 10.45
N ALA A 452 18.83 11.60 10.76
CA ALA A 452 18.39 10.93 11.99
C ALA A 452 18.93 9.49 12.09
N ASN A 453 18.98 8.74 10.98
CA ASN A 453 19.54 7.40 10.94
C ASN A 453 21.03 7.38 11.27
N ILE A 454 21.79 8.31 10.70
CA ILE A 454 23.21 8.45 10.98
C ILE A 454 23.40 8.86 12.44
N ASP A 455 22.58 9.78 12.96
CA ASP A 455 22.64 10.23 14.34
C ASP A 455 22.41 9.09 15.34
N THR A 456 21.38 8.27 15.09
CA THR A 456 21.05 7.11 15.93
C THR A 456 22.11 6.02 15.86
N LEU A 457 22.66 5.74 14.66
CA LEU A 457 23.56 4.62 14.45
C LEU A 457 25.03 4.92 14.78
N MET A 458 25.43 6.19 14.73
CA MET A 458 26.76 6.66 15.14
C MET A 458 26.79 7.10 16.61
N GLY A 459 25.65 7.05 17.32
CA GLY A 459 25.56 7.41 18.74
C GLY A 459 25.60 8.92 19.02
N TYR A 460 25.25 9.77 18.04
CA TYR A 460 25.18 11.23 18.23
C TYR A 460 23.92 11.67 18.99
N THR A 461 22.94 10.79 19.21
CA THR A 461 21.72 11.04 20.00
C THR A 461 21.85 10.68 21.49
N GLU A 462 23.00 10.22 21.98
CA GLU A 462 23.17 9.98 23.41
C GLU A 462 23.22 11.31 24.18
N PRO A 463 22.37 11.51 25.21
CA PRO A 463 22.52 12.63 26.13
C PRO A 463 23.80 12.41 26.96
N GLY A 464 24.92 12.91 26.46
CA GLY A 464 26.24 12.79 27.11
C GLY A 464 27.43 13.16 26.24
N ARG A 465 27.31 13.11 24.91
CA ARG A 465 28.46 13.27 24.00
C ARG A 465 28.67 14.67 23.42
N LYS A 466 28.11 15.72 24.05
CA LYS A 466 28.29 17.12 23.60
C LYS A 466 29.67 17.72 23.88
N GLN A 467 30.62 16.98 24.46
CA GLN A 467 31.97 17.48 24.70
C GLN A 467 33.00 16.37 24.54
N GLU A 468 33.33 15.99 23.31
CA GLU A 468 34.55 15.19 23.07
C GLU A 468 35.00 15.30 21.60
N LYS A 469 35.06 16.53 21.10
CA LYS A 469 35.86 16.90 19.91
C LYS A 469 36.38 18.32 20.06
N GLU A 470 37.13 18.54 21.14
CA GLU A 470 38.17 19.57 21.21
C GLU A 470 39.16 19.09 22.29
N ARG A 471 40.14 18.29 21.86
CA ARG A 471 41.48 18.19 22.44
C ARG A 471 42.38 17.39 21.51
#